data_AF-A0A1T4MUN7-F1
#
_entry.id   AF-A0A1T4MUN7-F1
#
_cell.length_a   1.000
_cell.length_b   1.000
_cell.length_c   1.000
_cell.angle_alpha   90.00
_cell.angle_beta   90.00
_cell.angle_gamma   90.00
#
_symmetry.space_group_name_H-M   'P 1'
#
loop_
_entity.id
_entity.type
_entity.pdbx_description
1 polymer ?
#
loop_
_entity_poly.entity_id
_entity_poly.type
_entity_poly.pdbx_seq_one_letter_code
_entity_poly.pdbx_strand_id
1 'polypeptide(L)'
;MPVSRRYELLTWANEKKGRYIIEDDYDSEFRVNGVPISPFFNIDSSEKVIYMNTFSKSLAPTIRISYMILPEHLLKKYKKELGFYSCTVPTFEQYTLASFISKGYFEKHINRMRIYYGKKRKALIENNEACIY
;
A
#
# COMPACT_ATOMS: atom_id res chain seq x y z
N MET A 1 4.60 -8.64 -9.42
CA MET A 1 3.74 -9.74 -9.89
C MET A 1 3.26 -9.41 -11.30
N PRO A 2 3.41 -10.32 -12.29
CA PRO A 2 2.91 -10.11 -13.64
C PRO A 2 1.38 -9.97 -13.69
N VAL A 3 0.87 -9.23 -14.67
CA VAL A 3 -0.58 -8.96 -14.81
C VAL A 3 -1.40 -10.23 -15.01
N SER A 4 -0.92 -11.21 -15.79
CA SER A 4 -1.62 -12.49 -16.00
C SER A 4 -1.92 -13.21 -14.69
N ARG A 5 -0.92 -13.30 -13.81
CA ARG A 5 -1.07 -13.93 -12.49
C ARG A 5 -2.10 -13.21 -11.61
N ARG A 6 -2.29 -11.90 -11.80
CA ARG A 6 -3.31 -11.15 -11.07
C ARG A 6 -4.71 -11.54 -11.50
N TYR A 7 -4.94 -11.69 -12.80
CA TYR A 7 -6.22 -12.18 -13.32
C TYR A 7 -6.52 -13.60 -12.86
N GLU A 8 -5.54 -14.50 -12.81
CA GLU A 8 -5.73 -15.84 -12.25
C GLU A 8 -6.20 -15.83 -10.80
N LEU A 9 -5.61 -14.97 -9.97
CA LEU A 9 -5.99 -14.82 -8.56
C LEU A 9 -7.41 -14.23 -8.42
N LEU A 10 -7.75 -13.23 -9.24
CA LEU A 10 -9.10 -12.66 -9.28
C LEU A 10 -10.13 -13.70 -9.73
N THR A 11 -9.82 -14.50 -10.75
CA THR A 11 -10.67 -15.62 -11.18
C THR A 11 -10.90 -16.60 -10.03
N TRP A 12 -9.83 -17.03 -9.36
CA TRP A 12 -9.93 -17.89 -8.18
C TRP A 12 -10.80 -17.29 -7.07
N ALA A 13 -10.69 -15.99 -6.79
CA ALA A 13 -11.51 -15.32 -5.78
C ALA A 13 -12.99 -15.22 -6.20
N ASN A 14 -13.26 -15.18 -7.51
CA ASN A 14 -14.60 -15.13 -8.08
C ASN A 14 -15.30 -16.48 -8.12
N GLU A 15 -14.57 -17.60 -8.21
CA GLU A 15 -15.15 -18.95 -8.27
C GLU A 15 -16.04 -19.32 -7.09
N LYS A 16 -15.81 -18.76 -5.89
CA LYS A 16 -16.60 -19.08 -4.70
C LYS A 16 -16.94 -17.85 -3.87
N LYS A 17 -18.10 -17.91 -3.22
CA LYS A 17 -18.49 -16.96 -2.17
C LYS A 17 -17.53 -17.06 -0.98
N GLY A 18 -17.28 -15.93 -0.32
CA GLY A 18 -16.41 -15.87 0.87
C GLY A 18 -14.90 -15.89 0.59
N ARG A 19 -14.48 -15.99 -0.67
CA ARG A 19 -13.07 -15.79 -1.04
C ARG A 19 -12.78 -14.31 -1.23
N TYR A 20 -11.65 -13.87 -0.69
CA TYR A 20 -11.13 -12.51 -0.82
C TYR A 20 -9.61 -12.57 -0.99
N ILE A 21 -9.06 -11.48 -1.54
CA ILE A 21 -7.64 -11.23 -1.64
C ILE A 21 -7.34 -10.04 -0.74
N ILE A 22 -6.33 -10.17 0.11
CA ILE A 22 -5.77 -9.03 0.86
C ILE A 22 -4.53 -8.58 0.10
N GLU A 23 -4.56 -7.35 -0.42
CA GLU A 23 -3.43 -6.71 -1.09
C GLU A 23 -2.71 -5.82 -0.07
N ASP A 24 -1.58 -6.30 0.47
CA ASP A 24 -0.70 -5.52 1.36
C ASP A 24 0.41 -4.84 0.52
N ASP A 25 0.24 -3.54 0.25
CA ASP A 25 1.05 -2.76 -0.69
C ASP A 25 1.95 -1.73 0.01
N TYR A 26 2.65 -2.17 1.06
CA TYR A 26 3.42 -1.35 1.99
C TYR A 26 4.63 -0.58 1.43
N ASP A 27 5.06 -0.85 0.19
CA ASP A 27 6.26 -0.26 -0.42
C ASP A 27 6.05 0.35 -1.82
N SER A 28 4.79 0.43 -2.26
CA SER A 28 4.45 0.93 -3.60
C SER A 28 4.99 2.32 -3.87
N GLU A 29 5.05 3.17 -2.85
CA GLU A 29 5.52 4.55 -2.94
C GLU A 29 7.01 4.63 -3.28
N PHE A 30 7.81 3.58 -3.05
CA PHE A 30 9.26 3.60 -3.28
C PHE A 30 9.73 2.89 -4.54
N ARG A 31 8.82 2.45 -5.43
CA ARG A 31 9.23 1.83 -6.69
C ARG A 31 10.09 2.80 -7.51
N VAL A 32 11.35 2.40 -7.72
CA VAL A 32 12.39 3.22 -8.36
C VAL A 32 12.29 3.18 -9.89
N ASN A 33 11.78 2.08 -10.46
CA ASN A 33 11.74 1.84 -11.90
C ASN A 33 10.34 1.42 -12.36
N GLY A 34 9.88 1.99 -13.49
CA GLY A 34 8.67 1.57 -14.21
C GLY A 34 7.44 2.46 -14.02
N VAL A 35 6.44 2.26 -14.88
CA VAL A 35 5.09 2.83 -14.72
C VAL A 35 4.50 2.27 -13.43
N PRO A 36 3.83 3.08 -12.59
CA PRO A 36 3.13 2.59 -11.40
C PRO A 36 2.25 1.39 -11.79
N ILE A 37 2.54 0.23 -11.19
CA ILE A 37 1.71 -0.94 -11.46
C ILE A 37 0.38 -0.70 -10.76
N SER A 38 -0.71 -0.63 -11.51
CA SER A 38 -2.04 -0.44 -10.94
C SER A 38 -2.32 -1.52 -9.88
N PRO A 39 -2.75 -1.18 -8.66
CA PRO A 39 -3.11 -2.14 -7.62
C PRO A 39 -4.17 -3.17 -8.09
N PHE A 40 -4.25 -4.32 -7.43
CA PHE A 40 -5.31 -5.32 -7.66
C PHE A 40 -6.69 -4.71 -7.52
N PHE A 41 -6.91 -3.85 -6.52
CA PHE A 41 -8.23 -3.27 -6.27
C PHE A 41 -8.73 -2.42 -7.45
N ASN A 42 -7.83 -1.84 -8.26
CA ASN A 42 -8.21 -1.04 -9.43
C ASN A 42 -8.74 -1.88 -10.60
N ILE A 43 -8.37 -3.16 -10.68
CA ILE A 43 -8.80 -4.07 -11.74
C ILE A 43 -9.86 -5.08 -11.26
N ASP A 44 -10.22 -5.02 -9.98
CA ASP A 44 -11.24 -5.85 -9.38
C ASP A 44 -12.64 -5.27 -9.63
N SER A 45 -13.41 -5.98 -10.45
CA SER A 45 -14.80 -5.63 -10.76
C SER A 45 -15.82 -6.33 -9.85
N SER A 46 -15.37 -7.21 -8.95
CA SER A 46 -16.23 -8.17 -8.25
C SER A 46 -16.14 -8.05 -6.72
N GLU A 47 -15.58 -6.95 -6.23
CA GLU A 47 -15.49 -6.64 -4.79
C GLU A 47 -14.75 -7.74 -3.99
N LYS A 48 -13.70 -8.33 -4.56
CA LYS A 48 -12.90 -9.41 -3.98
C LYS A 48 -11.63 -8.96 -3.30
N VAL A 49 -11.17 -7.74 -3.55
CA VAL A 49 -9.88 -7.25 -3.06
C VAL A 49 -10.07 -6.28 -1.90
N ILE A 50 -9.38 -6.54 -0.80
CA ILE A 50 -9.20 -5.63 0.32
C ILE A 50 -7.79 -5.06 0.21
N TYR A 51 -7.68 -3.78 -0.13
CA TYR A 51 -6.38 -3.10 -0.20
C TYR A 51 -5.95 -2.62 1.18
N MET A 52 -4.66 -2.77 1.49
CA MET A 52 -4.04 -2.33 2.73
C MET A 52 -2.71 -1.63 2.41
N ASN A 53 -2.46 -0.52 3.10
CA ASN A 53 -1.19 0.19 3.01
C ASN A 53 -0.86 0.89 4.35
N THR A 54 0.38 1.32 4.52
CA THR A 54 0.92 1.91 5.74
C THR A 54 1.83 3.11 5.47
N PHE A 55 1.67 4.16 6.28
CA PHE A 55 2.61 5.28 6.31
C PHE A 55 3.87 4.98 7.13
N SER A 56 3.92 3.85 7.84
CA SER A 56 5.03 3.50 8.72
C SER A 56 6.34 3.24 7.96
N LYS A 57 6.24 2.74 6.74
CA LYS A 57 7.39 2.56 5.83
C LYS A 57 7.68 3.82 5.04
N SER A 58 6.62 4.56 4.70
CA SER A 58 6.67 5.73 3.83
C SER A 58 7.12 7.02 4.52
N LEU A 59 7.02 7.10 5.86
CA LEU A 59 7.42 8.27 6.65
C LEU A 59 8.38 7.92 7.78
N ALA A 60 7.91 7.15 8.76
CA ALA A 60 8.71 6.73 9.90
C ALA A 60 8.05 5.53 10.60
N PRO A 61 8.83 4.55 11.10
CA PRO A 61 8.28 3.39 11.81
C PRO A 61 7.42 3.73 13.03
N THR A 62 7.63 4.92 13.63
CA THR A 62 6.94 5.39 14.82
C THR A 62 5.54 5.93 14.57
N ILE A 63 5.21 6.34 13.33
CA ILE A 63 3.90 6.94 13.01
C ILE A 63 2.77 5.91 13.12
N ARG A 64 3.02 4.61 12.85
CA ARG A 64 2.06 3.49 12.98
C ARG A 64 0.64 3.76 12.42
N ILE A 65 0.53 4.57 11.36
CA ILE A 65 -0.74 4.80 10.65
C ILE A 65 -0.80 3.85 9.46
N SER A 66 -1.89 3.10 9.38
CA SER A 66 -2.23 2.26 8.24
C SER A 66 -3.69 2.47 7.87
N TYR A 67 -4.03 2.17 6.63
CA TYR A 67 -5.39 2.27 6.13
C TYR A 67 -5.74 1.07 5.27
N MET A 68 -7.03 0.83 5.11
CA MET A 68 -7.57 -0.18 4.23
C MET A 68 -8.68 0.41 3.36
N ILE A 69 -8.81 -0.10 2.14
CA ILE A 69 -9.95 0.16 1.27
C ILE A 69 -10.79 -1.12 1.28
N LEU A 70 -11.99 -1.01 1.85
CA LEU A 70 -12.96 -2.10 1.88
C LEU A 70 -13.90 -2.00 0.66
N PRO A 71 -14.23 -3.12 0.01
CA PRO A 71 -15.36 -3.19 -0.91
C PRO A 71 -16.68 -2.75 -0.25
N GLU A 72 -17.64 -2.26 -1.02
CA GLU A 72 -18.80 -1.55 -0.46
C GLU A 72 -19.64 -2.45 0.45
N HIS A 73 -19.84 -3.72 0.08
CA HIS A 73 -20.56 -4.67 0.91
C HIS A 73 -19.84 -5.00 2.23
N LEU A 74 -18.50 -5.06 2.22
CA LEU A 74 -17.71 -5.24 3.43
C LEU A 74 -17.71 -3.99 4.31
N LEU A 75 -17.70 -2.79 3.71
CA LEU A 75 -17.83 -1.54 4.44
C LEU A 75 -19.19 -1.46 5.15
N LYS A 76 -20.29 -1.86 4.48
CA LYS A 76 -21.63 -1.95 5.09
C LYS A 76 -21.63 -2.91 6.28
N LYS A 77 -21.04 -4.10 6.10
CA LYS A 77 -20.90 -5.09 7.18
C LYS A 77 -20.06 -4.55 8.35
N TYR A 78 -18.92 -3.93 8.07
CA TYR A 78 -18.05 -3.31 9.06
C TYR A 78 -18.78 -2.26 9.87
N LYS A 79 -19.51 -1.34 9.23
CA LYS A 79 -20.29 -0.32 9.95
C LYS A 79 -21.38 -0.92 10.85
N LYS A 80 -22.04 -1.99 10.38
CA LYS A 80 -23.09 -2.67 11.14
C LYS A 80 -22.54 -3.44 12.35
N GLU A 81 -21.46 -4.18 12.17
CA GLU A 81 -20.94 -5.12 13.18
C GLU A 81 -19.85 -4.51 14.07
N LEU A 82 -19.10 -3.53 13.57
CA LEU A 82 -17.90 -2.98 14.19
C LEU A 82 -17.90 -1.45 14.26
N GLY A 83 -18.99 -0.77 13.87
CA GLY A 83 -19.07 0.69 13.86
C GLY A 83 -18.94 1.36 15.23
N PHE A 84 -19.05 0.58 16.32
CA PHE A 84 -18.83 1.05 17.69
C PHE A 84 -17.34 1.17 18.06
N TYR A 85 -16.42 0.57 17.29
CA TYR A 85 -14.99 0.70 17.54
C TYR A 85 -14.50 2.10 17.18
N SER A 86 -13.82 2.74 18.12
CA SER A 86 -13.09 3.98 17.86
C SER A 86 -11.87 3.70 16.98
N CYS A 87 -11.53 4.64 16.11
CA CYS A 87 -10.25 4.62 15.40
C CYS A 87 -9.10 4.58 16.41
N THR A 88 -8.14 3.67 16.24
CA THR A 88 -6.99 3.49 17.13
C THR A 88 -5.88 4.50 16.88
N VAL A 89 -5.93 5.23 15.76
CA VAL A 89 -4.98 6.29 15.42
C VAL A 89 -5.38 7.58 16.15
N PRO A 90 -4.48 8.21 16.93
CA PRO A 90 -4.78 9.47 17.61
C PRO A 90 -5.24 10.56 16.63
N THR A 91 -6.28 11.31 17.00
CA THR A 91 -6.86 12.35 16.15
C THR A 91 -5.84 13.42 15.74
N PHE A 92 -4.94 13.79 16.65
CA PHE A 92 -3.85 14.74 16.36
C PHE A 92 -2.94 14.25 15.22
N GLU A 93 -2.58 12.96 15.22
CA GLU A 93 -1.75 12.36 14.17
C GLU A 93 -2.50 12.31 12.84
N GLN A 94 -3.81 12.00 12.86
CA GLN A 94 -4.65 12.04 11.66
C GLN A 94 -4.67 13.43 11.02
N TYR A 95 -4.90 14.49 11.81
CA TYR A 95 -4.90 15.86 11.30
C TYR A 95 -3.52 16.31 10.82
N THR A 96 -2.46 15.93 11.54
CA THR A 96 -1.08 16.24 11.15
C THR A 96 -0.75 15.60 9.80
N LEU A 97 -1.06 14.31 9.64
CA LEU A 97 -0.86 13.59 8.38
C LEU A 97 -1.70 14.19 7.25
N ALA A 98 -2.98 14.50 7.50
CA ALA A 98 -3.85 15.14 6.52
C ALA A 98 -3.32 16.50 6.06
N SER A 99 -2.82 17.34 7.00
CA SER A 99 -2.17 18.60 6.64
C SER A 99 -0.88 18.39 5.87
N PHE A 100 -0.11 17.35 6.21
CA PHE A 100 1.16 17.06 5.55
C PHE A 100 0.96 16.60 4.10
N ILE A 101 -0.06 15.77 3.84
CA ILE A 101 -0.44 15.32 2.50
C ILE A 101 -1.02 16.49 1.69
N SER A 102 -2.00 17.21 2.23
CA SER A 102 -2.67 18.31 1.50
C SER A 102 -1.74 19.46 1.09
N LYS A 103 -0.63 19.67 1.82
CA LYS A 103 0.42 20.65 1.47
C LYS A 103 1.46 20.13 0.47
N GLY A 104 1.30 18.90 -0.04
CA GLY A 104 2.23 18.25 -0.97
C GLY A 104 3.58 17.86 -0.36
N TYR A 105 3.71 17.89 0.98
CA TYR A 105 4.96 17.55 1.64
C TYR A 105 5.25 16.05 1.60
N PHE A 106 4.20 15.22 1.61
CA PHE A 106 4.31 13.78 1.45
C PHE A 106 4.97 13.41 0.13
N GLU A 107 4.47 13.93 -0.99
CA GLU A 107 5.00 13.66 -2.32
C GLU A 107 6.46 14.12 -2.44
N LYS A 108 6.78 15.31 -1.93
CA LYS A 108 8.16 15.83 -1.86
C LYS A 108 9.07 14.91 -1.05
N HIS A 109 8.60 14.39 0.09
CA HIS A 109 9.33 13.44 0.91
C HIS A 109 9.60 12.14 0.16
N ILE A 110 8.57 11.53 -0.44
CA ILE A 110 8.69 10.30 -1.21
C ILE A 110 9.68 10.45 -2.36
N ASN A 111 9.62 11.54 -3.12
CA ASN A 111 10.55 11.80 -4.21
C ASN A 111 12.01 11.90 -3.72
N ARG A 112 12.25 12.57 -2.60
CA ARG A 112 13.59 12.62 -1.97
C ARG A 112 14.06 11.22 -1.55
N MET A 113 13.17 10.43 -0.94
CA MET A 113 13.49 9.09 -0.47
C MET A 113 13.74 8.10 -1.61
N ARG A 114 13.02 8.20 -2.74
CA ARG A 114 13.29 7.41 -3.96
C ARG A 114 14.71 7.63 -4.47
N ILE A 115 15.16 8.88 -4.52
CA ILE A 115 16.54 9.22 -4.94
C ILE A 115 17.55 8.62 -3.96
N TYR A 116 17.31 8.78 -2.66
CA TYR A 116 18.19 8.28 -1.61
C TYR A 116 18.33 6.75 -1.64
N TYR A 117 17.21 6.02 -1.65
CA TYR A 117 17.23 4.56 -1.70
C TYR A 117 17.69 4.03 -3.05
N GLY A 118 17.43 4.74 -4.15
CA GLY A 118 17.98 4.42 -5.46
C GLY A 118 19.51 4.43 -5.46
N LYS A 119 20.14 5.47 -4.88
CA LYS A 119 21.60 5.56 -4.72
C LYS A 119 22.13 4.44 -3.82
N LYS A 120 21.51 4.18 -2.67
CA LYS A 120 21.91 3.08 -1.78
C LYS A 120 21.82 1.72 -2.45
N ARG A 121 20.74 1.46 -3.19
CA ARG A 121 20.54 0.21 -3.93
C ARG A 121 21.63 0.04 -5.00
N LYS A 122 21.94 1.08 -5.76
CA LYS A 122 22.99 1.05 -6.79
C LYS A 122 24.35 0.69 -6.18
N ALA A 123 24.75 1.39 -5.12
CA ALA A 123 26.01 1.11 -4.42
C ALA A 123 26.07 -0.32 -3.85
N LEU A 124 24.95 -0.84 -3.33
CA LEU A 124 24.88 -2.21 -2.83
C LEU A 124 25.05 -3.24 -3.96
N ILE A 125 24.45 -3.02 -5.12
CA ILE A 125 24.58 -3.91 -6.29
C ILE A 125 26.01 -3.89 -6.82
N GLU A 126 26.60 -2.69 -6.99
CA GLU A 126 27.99 -2.53 -7.45
C GLU A 126 28.99 -3.20 -6.51
N ASN A 127 28.82 -3.06 -5.19
CA ASN A 127 29.66 -3.73 -4.21
C ASN A 127 29.47 -5.25 -4.20
N ASN A 128 28.26 -5.75 -4.41
CA ASN A 128 28.02 -7.19 -4.50
C ASN A 128 28.62 -7.79 -5.77
N GLU A 129 28.60 -7.10 -6.91
CA GLU A 129 29.28 -7.54 -8.13
C GLU A 129 30.81 -7.53 -7.96
N ALA A 130 31.36 -6.57 -7.20
CA ALA A 130 32.79 -6.51 -6.88
C ALA A 130 33.27 -7.60 -5.90
N CYS A 131 32.39 -8.19 -5.10
CA CYS A 131 32.72 -9.30 -4.19
C CYS A 131 32.55 -10.70 -4.81
N ILE A 132 32.05 -10.78 -6.06
CA ILE A 132 31.85 -12.05 -6.80
C ILE A 132 33.04 -12.34 -7.75
N TYR A 133 34.00 -11.41 -7.86
CA TYR A 133 35.30 -11.57 -8.53
C TYR A 133 36.45 -11.43 -7.54
#